data_AF-A0A7S3EPQ0-F1
#
_entry.id   AF-A0A7S3EPQ0-F1
#
_cell.length_a   1.000
_cell.length_b   1.000
_cell.length_c   1.000
_cell.angle_alpha   90.00
_cell.angle_beta   90.00
_cell.angle_gamma   90.00
#
_symmetry.space_group_name_H-M   'P 1'
#
loop_
_entity.id
_entity.type
_entity.pdbx_description
1 polymer ?
#
loop_
_entity_poly.entity_id
_entity_poly.type
_entity_poly.pdbx_seq_one_letter_code
_entity_poly.pdbx_strand_id
1 'polypeptide(L)'
;VVSSQLPVAVEAVASLPGLSAWIASLDVREIENGFGADAAEATMLVATRRHHHKLNLARPTTAQLNAAVLKARPAWEHYATRFAASSAAEEAALYRHAGGSDVGIALGADSTPAGLMTSGGAMALMAWPGEPALKVGE
;
A
#
# COMPACT_ATOMS: atom_id res chain seq x y z
N VAL A 1 -18.28 -7.49 -32.90
CA VAL A 1 -17.94 -8.19 -31.64
C VAL A 1 -17.54 -7.12 -30.64
N VAL A 2 -18.50 -6.61 -29.87
CA VAL A 2 -18.23 -5.61 -28.83
C VAL A 2 -17.81 -6.42 -27.60
N SER A 3 -16.53 -6.36 -27.26
CA SER A 3 -15.99 -7.03 -26.09
C SER A 3 -16.52 -6.30 -24.86
N SER A 4 -17.62 -6.79 -24.29
CA SER A 4 -18.16 -6.33 -23.01
C SER A 4 -17.19 -6.78 -21.92
N GLN A 5 -16.27 -5.90 -21.52
CA GLN A 5 -15.53 -6.07 -20.27
C GLN A 5 -16.57 -6.04 -19.14
N LEU A 6 -16.88 -7.23 -18.61
CA LEU A 6 -17.65 -7.37 -17.38
C LEU A 6 -16.91 -6.60 -16.26
N PRO A 7 -17.63 -5.87 -15.38
CA PRO A 7 -17.00 -5.23 -14.23
C PRO A 7 -16.36 -6.33 -13.37
N VAL A 8 -15.04 -6.26 -13.25
CA VAL A 8 -14.25 -7.16 -12.43
C VAL A 8 -14.61 -6.89 -10.97
N ALA A 9 -15.24 -7.87 -10.32
CA ALA A 9 -15.61 -7.78 -8.91
C ALA A 9 -14.34 -7.77 -8.04
N VAL A 10 -14.21 -6.76 -7.18
CA VAL A 10 -13.25 -6.81 -6.07
C VAL A 10 -13.87 -7.68 -4.99
N GLU A 11 -13.30 -8.85 -4.76
CA GLU A 11 -13.88 -9.87 -3.87
C GLU A 11 -12.99 -10.21 -2.68
N ALA A 12 -11.69 -9.85 -2.74
CA ALA A 12 -10.77 -10.05 -1.64
C ALA A 12 -9.85 -8.85 -1.47
N VAL A 13 -9.41 -8.65 -0.22
CA VAL A 13 -8.49 -7.60 0.18
C VAL A 13 -7.32 -8.25 0.89
N ALA A 14 -6.12 -8.14 0.34
CA ALA A 14 -4.91 -8.76 0.88
C ALA A 14 -4.14 -7.74 1.73
N SER A 15 -3.77 -8.10 2.95
CA SER A 15 -2.91 -7.25 3.75
C SER A 15 -1.50 -7.17 3.14
N LEU A 16 -0.82 -6.04 3.38
CA LEU A 16 0.54 -5.79 2.87
C LEU A 16 1.55 -5.68 4.02
N PRO A 17 1.65 -6.69 4.91
CA PRO A 17 2.56 -6.64 6.03
C PRO A 17 3.99 -6.51 5.51
N GLY A 18 4.75 -5.56 6.07
CA GLY A 18 6.13 -5.32 5.68
C GLY A 18 6.31 -4.25 4.60
N LEU A 19 5.24 -3.70 4.02
CA LEU A 19 5.32 -2.58 3.08
C LEU A 19 6.14 -1.41 3.65
N SER A 20 5.90 -1.01 4.90
CA SER A 20 6.67 0.08 5.53
C SER A 20 8.17 -0.24 5.60
N ALA A 21 8.52 -1.49 5.92
CA ALA A 21 9.93 -1.91 6.01
C ALA A 21 10.58 -2.00 4.63
N TRP A 22 9.83 -2.47 3.63
CA TRP A 22 10.27 -2.54 2.26
C TRP A 22 10.52 -1.14 1.68
N ILE A 23 9.58 -0.20 1.83
CA ILE A 23 9.76 1.20 1.42
C ILE A 23 10.97 1.82 2.12
N ALA A 24 11.14 1.56 3.43
CA ALA A 24 12.29 2.07 4.18
C ALA A 24 13.64 1.51 3.69
N SER A 25 13.65 0.44 2.90
CA SER A 25 14.86 -0.13 2.30
C SER A 25 15.18 0.39 0.90
N LEU A 26 14.27 1.16 0.29
CA LEU A 26 14.48 1.75 -1.04
C LEU A 26 15.52 2.87 -0.98
N ASP A 27 16.20 3.09 -2.11
CA ASP A 27 17.02 4.30 -2.27
C ASP A 27 16.10 5.52 -2.32
N VAL A 28 16.29 6.46 -1.41
CA VAL A 28 15.48 7.69 -1.35
C VAL A 28 15.52 8.45 -2.68
N ARG A 29 16.63 8.38 -3.42
CA ARG A 29 16.77 9.02 -4.73
C ARG A 29 15.79 8.47 -5.76
N GLU A 30 15.43 7.19 -5.66
CA GLU A 30 14.41 6.59 -6.52
C GLU A 30 13.05 7.26 -6.30
N ILE A 31 12.70 7.50 -5.03
CA ILE A 31 11.45 8.15 -4.65
C ILE A 31 11.47 9.63 -5.06
N GLU A 32 12.59 10.31 -4.82
CA GLU A 32 12.77 11.73 -5.18
C GLU A 32 12.60 11.97 -6.68
N ASN A 33 13.17 11.11 -7.52
CA ASN A 33 13.09 11.23 -8.97
C ASN A 33 11.65 11.06 -9.49
N GLY A 34 10.82 10.25 -8.83
CA GLY A 34 9.44 10.00 -9.22
C GLY A 34 8.43 11.01 -8.68
N PHE A 35 8.66 11.52 -7.47
CA PHE A 35 7.64 12.25 -6.70
C PHE A 35 8.12 13.58 -6.10
N GLY A 36 9.40 13.90 -6.22
CA GLY A 36 10.02 15.09 -5.63
C GLY A 36 10.51 14.88 -4.19
N ALA A 37 11.44 15.75 -3.76
CA ALA A 37 12.11 15.68 -2.46
C ALA A 37 11.13 15.67 -1.27
N ASP A 38 10.14 16.55 -1.29
CA ASP A 38 9.11 16.65 -0.25
C ASP A 38 8.32 15.35 -0.05
N ALA A 39 7.94 14.69 -1.14
CA ALA A 39 7.19 13.44 -1.09
C ALA A 39 8.09 12.27 -0.68
N ALA A 40 9.37 12.29 -1.08
CA ALA A 40 10.34 11.28 -0.66
C ALA A 40 10.65 11.35 0.82
N GLU A 41 10.94 12.54 1.35
CA GLU A 41 11.17 12.75 2.78
C GLU A 41 9.93 12.33 3.59
N ALA A 42 8.73 12.75 3.17
CA ALA A 42 7.49 12.38 3.83
C ALA A 42 7.25 10.85 3.80
N THR A 43 7.51 10.21 2.66
CA THR A 43 7.40 8.74 2.50
C THR A 43 8.35 8.01 3.44
N MET A 44 9.61 8.45 3.50
CA MET A 44 10.61 7.85 4.38
C MET A 44 10.26 8.07 5.85
N LEU A 45 9.79 9.26 6.22
CA LEU A 45 9.31 9.56 7.57
C LEU A 45 8.17 8.63 8.00
N VAL A 46 7.20 8.37 7.10
CA VAL A 46 6.11 7.43 7.35
C VAL A 46 6.63 6.00 7.46
N ALA A 47 7.51 5.57 6.54
CA ALA A 47 8.09 4.24 6.49
C ALA A 47 8.95 3.92 7.73
N THR A 48 9.74 4.88 8.20
CA THR A 48 10.67 4.70 9.33
C THR A 48 10.07 5.07 10.69
N ARG A 49 8.79 5.45 10.78
CA ARG A 49 8.14 5.94 12.02
C ARG A 49 8.44 5.07 13.25
N ARG A 50 8.44 3.74 13.09
CA ARG A 50 8.72 2.79 14.19
C ARG A 50 10.20 2.73 14.59
N HIS A 51 11.09 3.14 13.71
CA HIS A 51 12.55 3.06 13.87
C HIS A 51 13.19 4.36 14.35
N HIS A 52 12.46 5.47 14.52
CA HIS A 52 13.03 6.74 15.03
C HIS A 52 13.83 6.57 16.33
N HIS A 53 13.33 5.73 17.25
CA HIS A 53 14.05 5.43 18.50
C HIS A 53 15.35 4.63 18.28
N LYS A 54 15.39 3.77 17.26
CA LYS A 54 16.59 3.00 16.89
C LYS A 54 17.59 3.83 16.10
N LEU A 55 17.10 4.83 15.37
CA LEU A 55 17.88 5.72 14.51
C LEU A 55 18.32 7.01 15.23
N ASN A 56 18.04 7.15 16.53
CA ASN A 56 18.31 8.34 17.34
C ASN A 56 17.77 9.65 16.71
N LEU A 57 16.64 9.55 16.00
CA LEU A 57 15.97 10.69 15.40
C LEU A 57 14.96 11.26 16.38
N ALA A 58 14.80 12.59 16.38
CA ALA A 58 13.72 13.25 17.10
C ALA A 58 12.38 12.60 16.70
N ARG A 59 11.52 12.30 17.68
CA ARG A 59 10.20 11.76 17.39
C ARG A 59 9.35 12.85 16.75
N PRO A 60 8.81 12.64 15.54
CA PRO A 60 7.91 13.59 14.92
C PRO A 60 6.62 13.72 15.74
N THR A 61 6.09 14.94 15.83
CA THR A 61 4.79 15.21 16.44
C THR A 61 3.65 14.59 15.64
N THR A 62 2.48 14.41 16.25
CA THR A 62 1.28 13.93 15.55
C THR A 62 0.90 14.81 14.36
N ALA A 63 1.06 16.14 14.48
CA ALA A 63 0.78 17.08 13.40
C ALA A 63 1.75 16.89 12.21
N GLN A 64 3.04 16.72 12.48
CA GLN A 64 4.04 16.44 11.45
C GLN A 64 3.78 15.11 10.75
N LEU A 65 3.39 14.08 11.50
CA LEU A 65 3.02 12.78 10.93
C LEU A 65 1.79 12.87 10.03
N ASN A 66 0.74 13.59 10.44
CA ASN A 66 -0.46 13.76 9.63
C ASN A 66 -0.16 14.51 8.33
N ALA A 67 0.66 15.57 8.39
CA ALA A 67 1.10 16.29 7.20
C ALA A 67 1.96 15.42 6.27
N ALA A 68 2.84 14.59 6.84
CA ALA A 68 3.67 13.67 6.08
C ALA A 68 2.85 12.59 5.37
N VAL A 69 1.80 12.05 6.00
CA VAL A 69 0.91 11.05 5.37
C VAL A 69 0.28 11.60 4.09
N LEU A 70 -0.21 12.85 4.13
CA LEU A 70 -0.81 13.49 2.95
C LEU A 70 0.20 13.69 1.82
N LYS A 71 1.42 14.15 2.15
CA LYS A 71 2.50 14.35 1.17
C LYS A 71 3.05 13.04 0.60
N ALA A 72 3.13 12.00 1.44
CA ALA A 72 3.63 10.68 1.05
C ALA A 72 2.64 9.92 0.17
N ARG A 73 1.35 10.26 0.20
CA ARG A 73 0.27 9.46 -0.40
C ARG A 73 0.53 9.00 -1.85
N PRO A 74 0.96 9.86 -2.80
CA PRO A 74 1.19 9.43 -4.18
C PRO A 74 2.31 8.38 -4.30
N ALA A 75 3.42 8.59 -3.58
CA ALA A 75 4.53 7.65 -3.55
C ALA A 75 4.14 6.36 -2.82
N TRP A 76 3.43 6.48 -1.70
CA TRP A 76 2.95 5.34 -0.92
C TRP A 76 2.05 4.42 -1.75
N GLU A 77 1.12 4.98 -2.53
CA GLU A 77 0.23 4.23 -3.41
C GLU A 77 1.00 3.52 -4.53
N HIS A 78 1.94 4.22 -5.16
CA HIS A 78 2.81 3.65 -6.18
C HIS A 78 3.62 2.46 -5.65
N TYR A 79 4.27 2.63 -4.50
CA TYR A 79 5.10 1.58 -3.91
C TYR A 79 4.28 0.46 -3.28
N ALA A 80 3.10 0.75 -2.72
CA ALA A 80 2.15 -0.28 -2.30
C ALA A 80 1.73 -1.17 -3.48
N THR A 81 1.49 -0.59 -4.66
CA THR A 81 1.17 -1.33 -5.89
C THR A 81 2.34 -2.23 -6.31
N ARG A 82 3.56 -1.68 -6.34
CA ARG A 82 4.77 -2.48 -6.67
C ARG A 82 5.04 -3.59 -5.66
N PHE A 83 4.85 -3.31 -4.38
CA PHE A 83 5.02 -4.30 -3.33
C PHE A 83 3.97 -5.40 -3.41
N ALA A 84 2.70 -5.04 -3.60
CA ALA A 84 1.60 -6.00 -3.78
C ALA A 84 1.91 -7.00 -4.89
N ALA A 85 2.42 -6.53 -6.04
CA ALA A 85 2.80 -7.36 -7.18
C ALA A 85 4.06 -8.23 -6.94
N SER A 86 4.83 -7.98 -5.88
CA SER A 86 6.06 -8.71 -5.58
C SER A 86 5.79 -10.03 -4.83
N SER A 87 6.78 -10.93 -4.83
CA SER A 87 6.72 -12.14 -3.99
C SER A 87 6.85 -11.87 -2.49
N ALA A 88 7.26 -10.65 -2.09
CA ALA A 88 7.39 -10.26 -0.69
C ALA A 88 6.03 -9.92 -0.05
N ALA A 89 5.01 -9.62 -0.84
CA ALA A 89 3.63 -9.49 -0.36
C ALA A 89 2.98 -10.88 -0.30
N GLU A 90 3.34 -11.67 0.72
CA GLU A 90 2.99 -13.09 0.84
C GLU A 90 1.50 -13.36 0.63
N GLU A 91 0.62 -12.58 1.25
CA GLU A 91 -0.83 -12.76 1.12
C GLU A 91 -1.33 -12.47 -0.31
N ALA A 92 -0.90 -11.36 -0.92
CA ALA A 92 -1.22 -11.05 -2.31
C ALA A 92 -0.64 -12.09 -3.28
N ALA A 93 0.54 -12.63 -2.98
CA ALA A 93 1.16 -13.71 -3.75
C ALA A 93 0.36 -15.01 -3.67
N LEU A 94 -0.21 -15.35 -2.50
CA LEU A 94 -1.11 -16.49 -2.36
C LEU A 94 -2.38 -16.32 -3.21
N TYR A 95 -2.99 -15.13 -3.18
CA TYR A 95 -4.15 -14.82 -4.01
C TYR A 95 -3.83 -14.93 -5.51
N ARG A 96 -2.69 -14.40 -5.96
CA ARG A 96 -2.23 -14.58 -7.34
C ARG A 96 -1.99 -16.04 -7.70
N HIS A 97 -1.36 -16.81 -6.81
CA HIS A 97 -1.12 -18.23 -7.04
C HIS A 97 -2.43 -19.02 -7.21
N ALA A 98 -3.47 -18.63 -6.50
CA ALA A 98 -4.81 -19.21 -6.61
C ALA A 98 -5.59 -18.74 -7.86
N GLY A 99 -5.07 -17.77 -8.62
CA GLY A 99 -5.69 -17.25 -9.85
C GLY A 99 -6.29 -15.84 -9.72
N GLY A 100 -6.14 -15.19 -8.58
CA GLY A 100 -6.52 -13.79 -8.39
C GLY A 100 -5.61 -12.81 -9.15
N SER A 101 -6.10 -11.61 -9.40
CA SER A 101 -5.36 -10.52 -10.06
C SER A 101 -5.38 -9.25 -9.21
N ASP A 102 -4.24 -8.55 -9.12
CA ASP A 102 -4.14 -7.25 -8.48
C ASP A 102 -4.91 -6.20 -9.31
N VAL A 103 -5.91 -5.56 -8.72
CA VAL A 103 -6.75 -4.55 -9.40
C VAL A 103 -6.64 -3.15 -8.81
N GLY A 104 -5.95 -3.01 -7.68
CA GLY A 104 -5.67 -1.71 -7.08
C GLY A 104 -5.17 -1.80 -5.65
N ILE A 105 -5.04 -0.63 -5.02
CA ILE A 105 -4.66 -0.48 -3.60
C ILE A 105 -5.75 0.29 -2.88
N ALA A 106 -6.22 -0.24 -1.75
CA ALA A 106 -7.07 0.50 -0.83
C ALA A 106 -6.21 1.07 0.32
N LEU A 107 -5.97 2.37 0.29
CA LEU A 107 -5.24 3.08 1.34
C LEU A 107 -6.11 3.28 2.57
N GLY A 108 -5.58 2.92 3.75
CA GLY A 108 -6.30 3.06 5.02
C GLY A 108 -7.45 2.07 5.23
N ALA A 109 -7.53 1.01 4.42
CA ALA A 109 -8.53 -0.06 4.57
C ALA A 109 -8.31 -0.87 5.86
N ASP A 110 -7.06 -1.08 6.26
CA ASP A 110 -6.74 -1.66 7.57
C ASP A 110 -6.49 -0.55 8.60
N SER A 111 -7.51 -0.32 9.44
CA SER A 111 -7.48 0.65 10.54
C SER A 111 -6.96 0.07 11.85
N THR A 112 -6.59 -1.23 11.89
CA THR A 112 -6.03 -1.83 13.09
C THR A 112 -4.67 -1.22 13.41
N PRO A 113 -4.26 -1.18 14.69
CA PRO A 113 -2.92 -0.72 15.05
C PRO A 113 -1.81 -1.46 14.29
N ALA A 114 -1.99 -2.75 14.01
CA ALA A 114 -1.04 -3.56 13.27
C ALA A 114 -0.92 -3.11 11.80
N GLY A 115 -2.03 -3.00 11.07
CA GLY A 115 -2.03 -2.56 9.67
C GLY A 115 -1.50 -1.15 9.48
N LEU A 116 -1.90 -0.22 10.35
CA LEU A 116 -1.36 1.13 10.36
C LEU A 116 0.15 1.15 10.60
N MET A 117 0.69 0.20 11.37
CA MET A 117 2.13 0.10 11.63
C MET A 117 2.90 -0.55 10.48
N THR A 118 2.38 -1.60 9.86
CA THR A 118 3.14 -2.44 8.90
C THR A 118 2.94 -2.04 7.45
N SER A 119 1.82 -1.41 7.11
CA SER A 119 1.48 -1.00 5.74
C SER A 119 0.90 0.41 5.63
N GLY A 120 0.83 1.16 6.73
CA GLY A 120 0.09 2.43 6.75
C GLY A 120 -1.41 2.25 6.49
N GLY A 121 -1.92 1.05 6.77
CA GLY A 121 -3.31 0.66 6.48
C GLY A 121 -3.57 0.34 5.01
N ALA A 122 -2.54 0.30 4.16
CA ALA A 122 -2.69 -0.11 2.76
C ALA A 122 -2.96 -1.61 2.65
N MET A 123 -3.89 -1.96 1.77
CA MET A 123 -4.19 -3.33 1.39
C MET A 123 -4.33 -3.44 -0.13
N ALA A 124 -3.97 -4.59 -0.71
CA ALA A 124 -4.17 -4.86 -2.13
C ALA A 124 -5.61 -5.31 -2.39
N LEU A 125 -6.20 -4.79 -3.46
CA LEU A 125 -7.51 -5.22 -3.96
C LEU A 125 -7.29 -6.35 -4.96
N MET A 126 -7.90 -7.50 -4.70
CA MET A 126 -7.78 -8.70 -5.52
C MET A 126 -9.11 -9.00 -6.19
N ALA A 127 -9.03 -9.39 -7.46
CA ALA A 127 -10.17 -9.85 -8.23
C ALA A 127 -9.98 -11.28 -8.72
N TRP A 128 -11.08 -12.03 -8.86
CA TRP A 128 -11.05 -13.42 -9.32
C TRP A 128 -11.70 -13.57 -10.69
N PRO A 129 -11.20 -14.47 -11.54
CA PRO A 129 -11.88 -14.83 -12.78
C PRO A 129 -13.15 -15.63 -12.46
N GLY A 130 -14.32 -15.04 -12.73
CA GLY A 130 -15.56 -15.80 -12.88
C GLY A 130 -16.68 -15.53 -11.88
N GLU A 131 -16.55 -14.61 -10.92
CA GLU A 131 -17.65 -14.24 -10.04
C GLU A 131 -18.21 -12.84 -10.39
N PRO A 132 -19.54 -12.70 -10.56
CA PRO A 132 -20.16 -11.40 -10.83
C PRO A 132 -20.12 -10.54 -9.57
N ALA A 133 -19.77 -9.26 -9.74
CA ALA A 133 -19.74 -8.29 -8.64
C ALA A 133 -21.03 -8.36 -7.80
N LEU A 134 -20.86 -8.71 -6.52
CA LEU A 134 -21.93 -8.70 -5.53
C LEU A 134 -22.66 -7.34 -5.61
N LYS A 135 -23.90 -7.37 -6.11
CA LYS A 135 -24.80 -6.23 -6.02
C LYS A 135 -25.10 -5.99 -4.55
N VAL A 136 -24.49 -4.96 -3.97
CA VAL A 136 -24.88 -4.48 -2.64
C VAL A 136 -26.20 -3.72 -2.79
N GLY A 137 -27.30 -4.37 -2.43
CA GLY A 137 -28.59 -3.76 -2.05
C GLY A 137 -29.42 -3.12 -3.18
N GLU A 138 -30.57 -3.72 -3.46
CA GLU A 138 -31.81 -2.98 -3.74
C GLU A 138 -32.48 -2.60 -2.42
#